data_AF-A0A370QLC0-F1
#
_entry.id   AF-A0A370QLC0-F1
#
_cell.length_a   1.000
_cell.length_b   1.000
_cell.length_c   1.000
_cell.angle_alpha   90.00
_cell.angle_beta   90.00
_cell.angle_gamma   90.00
#
_symmetry.space_group_name_H-M   'P 1'
#
loop_
_entity.id
_entity.type
_entity.pdbx_description
1 polymer ?
#
loop_
_entity_poly.entity_id
_entity_poly.type
_entity_poly.pdbx_seq_one_letter_code
_entity_poly.pdbx_strand_id
1 'polypeptide(L)' 'MEKILREAKEFEKAKMSNMTTSDRVAASRVAKRLILGINEEYKKSKDPKLMDVMKRLTQKKKKIEVRLKGRLETF' A
#
# COMPACT_ATOMS: atom_id res chain seq x y z
N MET A 1 -5.14 -3.43 16.23
CA MET A 1 -3.91 -4.09 15.73
C MET A 1 -4.19 -5.10 14.63
N GLU A 2 -5.05 -6.11 14.84
CA GLU A 2 -5.15 -7.26 13.90
C GLU A 2 -5.70 -6.94 12.51
N LYS A 3 -6.67 -6.03 12.40
CA LYS A 3 -7.28 -5.68 11.10
C LYS A 3 -6.28 -5.09 10.11
N ILE A 4 -5.45 -4.13 10.53
CA ILE A 4 -4.53 -3.42 9.63
C ILE A 4 -3.44 -4.35 9.09
N LEU A 5 -2.88 -5.21 9.95
CA LEU A 5 -1.87 -6.20 9.55
C LEU A 5 -2.45 -7.29 8.65
N ARG A 6 -3.69 -7.71 8.93
CA ARG A 6 -4.41 -8.69 8.10
C ARG A 6 -4.74 -8.11 6.72
N GLU A 7 -5.30 -6.91 6.67
CA GLU A 7 -5.59 -6.19 5.43
C GLU A 7 -4.30 -5.91 4.63
N ALA A 8 -3.20 -5.58 5.30
CA ALA A 8 -1.89 -5.43 4.66
C ALA A 8 -1.40 -6.73 4.00
N LYS A 9 -1.53 -7.87 4.68
CA LYS A 9 -1.18 -9.19 4.12
C LYS A 9 -2.11 -9.58 2.97
N GLU A 10 -3.40 -9.29 3.08
CA GLU A 10 -4.36 -9.53 1.99
C GLU A 10 -4.05 -8.67 0.78
N PHE A 11 -3.71 -7.39 0.99
CA PHE A 11 -3.27 -6.49 -0.08
C PHE A 11 -1.94 -6.92 -0.71
N GLU A 12 -1.04 -7.53 0.07
CA GLU A 12 0.20 -8.13 -0.44
C GLU A 12 -0.07 -9.38 -1.30
N LYS A 13 -1.07 -10.19 -0.95
CA LYS A 13 -1.47 -11.36 -1.73
C LYS A 13 -2.38 -11.03 -2.92
N ALA A 14 -3.06 -9.89 -2.90
CA ALA A 14 -3.97 -9.48 -3.96
C ALA A 14 -3.23 -9.34 -5.31
N LYS A 15 -3.73 -10.07 -6.32
CA LYS A 15 -3.29 -9.95 -7.71
C LYS A 15 -3.91 -8.71 -8.33
N MET A 16 -3.07 -7.78 -8.78
CA MET A 16 -3.49 -6.50 -9.37
C MET A 16 -3.62 -6.57 -10.89
N SER A 17 -4.19 -7.66 -11.39
CA SER A 17 -4.45 -7.89 -12.82
C SER A 17 -5.84 -7.36 -13.18
N ASN A 18 -6.02 -6.84 -14.41
CA ASN A 18 -7.32 -6.37 -14.94
C ASN A 18 -8.08 -5.32 -14.12
N MET A 19 -7.38 -4.49 -13.33
CA MET A 19 -8.05 -3.44 -12.54
C MET A 19 -8.53 -2.28 -13.42
N THR A 20 -9.80 -1.89 -13.23
CA THR A 20 -10.37 -0.67 -13.80
C THR A 20 -9.75 0.58 -13.16
N THR A 21 -9.98 1.75 -13.73
CA THR A 21 -9.50 3.03 -13.13
C THR A 21 -10.06 3.22 -11.73
N SER A 22 -11.35 2.91 -11.51
CA SER A 22 -12.00 3.00 -10.20
C SER A 22 -11.38 2.06 -9.18
N ASP A 23 -11.10 0.80 -9.56
CA ASP A 23 -10.41 -0.17 -8.69
C ASP A 23 -9.02 0.32 -8.27
N ARG A 24 -8.28 0.92 -9.21
CA ARG A 24 -6.94 1.46 -8.93
C ARG A 24 -7.01 2.65 -7.97
N VAL A 25 -8.00 3.53 -8.09
CA VAL A 25 -8.21 4.63 -7.12
C VAL A 25 -8.51 4.07 -5.74
N ALA A 26 -9.43 3.12 -5.64
CA ALA A 26 -9.78 2.47 -4.38
C ALA A 26 -8.56 1.79 -3.74
N ALA A 27 -7.80 1.02 -4.52
CA ALA A 27 -6.60 0.35 -4.05
C ALA A 27 -5.50 1.32 -3.59
N SER A 28 -5.33 2.46 -4.26
CA SER A 28 -4.39 3.50 -3.82
C SER A 28 -4.78 4.10 -2.47
N ARG A 29 -6.08 4.36 -2.27
CA ARG A 29 -6.63 4.86 -0.99
C ARG A 29 -6.45 3.85 0.14
N VAL A 30 -6.77 2.58 -0.11
CA VAL A 30 -6.58 1.48 0.85
C VAL A 30 -5.11 1.33 1.21
N ALA A 31 -4.21 1.29 0.24
CA ALA A 31 -2.78 1.21 0.49
C ALA A 31 -2.26 2.37 1.35
N LYS A 32 -2.70 3.61 1.08
CA LYS A 32 -2.34 4.79 1.90
C LYS A 32 -2.80 4.63 3.35
N ARG A 33 -4.04 4.18 3.56
CA ARG A 33 -4.60 3.94 4.90
C ARG A 33 -3.78 2.89 5.66
N LEU A 34 -3.42 1.79 5.01
CA LEU A 34 -2.63 0.72 5.62
C LEU A 34 -1.22 1.17 5.99
N ILE A 35 -0.56 1.94 5.11
CA ILE A 35 0.78 2.49 5.38
C ILE A 35 0.74 3.43 6.60
N LEU A 36 -0.25 4.33 6.68
CA LEU A 36 -0.39 5.24 7.83
C LEU A 36 -0.66 4.47 9.12
N GLY A 37 -1.55 3.48 9.09
CA GLY A 37 -1.82 2.63 10.25
C GLY A 37 -0.60 1.84 10.73
N ILE A 38 0.21 1.31 9.81
CA ILE A 38 1.47 0.63 10.15
C ILE A 38 2.49 1.63 10.72
N ASN A 39 2.53 2.87 10.23
CA ASN A 39 3.44 3.89 10.73
C ASN A 39 3.14 4.27 12.20
N GLU A 40 1.86 4.35 12.58
CA GLU A 40 1.49 4.59 13.99
C GLU A 40 1.97 3.48 14.92
N GLU A 41 1.90 2.23 14.46
CA GLU A 41 2.37 1.08 15.24
C GLU A 41 3.89 0.97 15.25
N TYR A 42 4.54 1.31 14.14
CA TYR A 42 5.99 1.42 14.05
C TYR A 42 6.52 2.49 15.02
N LYS A 43 5.84 3.61 15.19
CA LYS A 43 6.25 4.64 16.17
C LYS A 43 6.27 4.12 17.60
N LYS A 44 5.38 3.17 17.94
CA LYS A 44 5.30 2.58 19.29
C LYS A 44 6.30 1.44 19.50
N SER A 45 6.37 0.49 18.55
CA SER A 45 7.18 -0.72 18.70
C SER A 45 8.59 -0.60 18.11
N LYS A 46 8.81 0.34 17.18
CA LYS A 46 10.02 0.47 16.33
C LYS A 46 10.47 -0.85 15.70
N ASP A 47 9.52 -1.75 15.46
CA ASP A 47 9.83 -3.09 14.99
C ASP A 47 10.27 -3.06 13.50
N PRO A 48 11.45 -3.60 13.16
CA PRO A 48 11.97 -3.57 11.80
C PRO A 48 11.11 -4.36 10.80
N LYS A 49 10.32 -5.34 11.24
CA LYS A 49 9.40 -6.10 10.39
C LYS A 49 8.26 -5.23 9.88
N LEU A 50 7.77 -4.29 10.69
CA LEU A 50 6.75 -3.32 10.27
C LEU A 50 7.29 -2.42 9.15
N MET A 51 8.57 -2.05 9.21
CA MET A 51 9.23 -1.28 8.17
C MET A 51 9.35 -2.06 6.85
N ASP A 52 9.63 -3.37 6.91
CA ASP A 52 9.66 -4.21 5.71
C ASP A 52 8.29 -4.29 5.02
N VAL A 53 7.23 -4.53 5.81
CA VAL A 53 5.84 -4.53 5.31
C VAL A 53 5.47 -3.18 4.70
N MET A 54 5.86 -2.07 5.35
CA MET A 54 5.61 -0.73 4.85
C MET A 54 6.30 -0.47 3.50
N LYS A 55 7.55 -0.91 3.33
CA LYS A 55 8.29 -0.80 2.06
C LYS A 55 7.58 -1.58 0.94
N ARG A 56 7.14 -2.80 1.20
CA ARG A 56 6.40 -3.64 0.22
C ARG A 56 5.09 -3.00 -0.21
N LEU A 57 4.30 -2.52 0.75
CA LEU A 57 3.04 -1.81 0.47
C LEU A 57 3.28 -0.52 -0.33
N THR A 58 4.33 0.24 0.00
CA THR A 58 4.69 1.47 -0.70
C THR A 58 5.06 1.20 -2.15
N GLN A 59 5.85 0.15 -2.42
CA GLN A 59 6.19 -0.24 -3.79
C GLN A 59 4.95 -0.66 -4.60
N LYS A 60 4.03 -1.44 -4.00
CA LYS A 60 2.76 -1.79 -4.64
C LYS A 60 1.90 -0.56 -4.94
N LYS A 61 1.73 0.34 -3.97
CA LYS A 61 0.99 1.60 -4.12
C LYS A 61 1.58 2.42 -5.27
N LYS A 62 2.91 2.59 -5.30
CA LYS A 62 3.61 3.33 -6.36
C LYS A 62 3.32 2.73 -7.74
N LYS A 63 3.33 1.40 -7.90
CA LYS A 63 2.98 0.74 -9.17
C LYS A 63 1.55 1.04 -9.61
N ILE A 64 0.58 1.06 -8.68
CA ILE A 64 -0.81 1.42 -8.99
C ILE A 64 -0.90 2.89 -9.41
N GLU A 65 -0.26 3.79 -8.67
CA GLU A 65 -0.29 5.23 -8.95
C GLU A 65 0.35 5.58 -10.30
N VAL A 66 1.49 4.97 -10.65
CA VAL A 66 2.12 5.12 -11.97
C VAL A 66 1.18 4.68 -13.09
N ARG A 67 0.43 3.59 -12.89
CA ARG A 67 -0.58 3.13 -13.86
C ARG A 67 -1.85 3.99 -13.88
N LEU A 68 -2.12 4.75 -12.82
CA LEU A 68 -3.30 5.61 -12.71
C LEU A 68 -3.05 7.00 -13.30
N LYS A 69 -1.89 7.59 -12.98
CA LYS A 69 -1.50 8.91 -13.47
C LYS A 69 -1.03 8.91 -14.93
N GLY A 70 -0.90 7.73 -15.54
CA GLY A 70 -0.04 7.58 -16.71
C GLY A 70 1.43 7.84 -16.32
N ARG A 71 2.36 7.58 -17.23
CA ARG A 71 3.78 7.87 -17.02
C ARG A 71 3.97 9.40 -16.98
N LEU A 72 3.62 10.05 -15.88
CA LEU A 72 4.11 11.39 -15.56
C LEU A 72 5.58 11.20 -15.21
N GLU A 73 6.42 11.24 -16.25
CA GLU A 73 7.81 11.64 -16.06
C GLU A 73 7.80 12.98 -15.32
N THR A 74 8.57 12.98 -14.24
CA THR A 74 8.85 14.12 -13.40
C THR A 74 9.33 15.30 -14.24
N PHE A 75 8.81 16.49 -13.99
CA PHE A 75 9.57 17.72 -14.12
C PHE A 75 9.75 18.28 -12.72
#